data_AF-A0A2A2QVP6-F1
#
_entry.id   AF-A0A2A2QVP6-F1
#
_cell.length_a   1.000
_cell.length_b   1.000
_cell.length_c   1.000
_cell.angle_alpha   90.00
_cell.angle_beta   90.00
_cell.angle_gamma   90.00
#
_symmetry.space_group_name_H-M   'P 1'
#
loop_
_entity.id
_entity.type
_entity.pdbx_description
1 polymer ?
#
loop_
_entity_poly.entity_id
_entity_poly.type
_entity_poly.pdbx_seq_one_letter_code
_entity_poly.pdbx_strand_id
1 'polypeptide(L)'
;MKFKTTAPRRLTLWRIAPLFCAAFVYPITAVASSHSDAPLIKQDPQANLTDVYTFVGTRYNDPSVHVLNVLVSVRPFSDPGDGVIYERFADDAIYSIHITDPVTGRLAQQFDFEFSSITDVKNPDTILSYGRGTGVGPIVTIGDAQ
;
A
#
# COMPACT_ATOMS: atom_id res chain seq x y z
N MET A 1 -84.72 1.59 34.97
CA MET A 1 -85.59 1.33 33.79
C MET A 1 -85.33 2.40 32.73
N LYS A 2 -85.28 2.03 31.44
CA LYS A 2 -85.04 2.88 30.25
C LYS A 2 -83.69 3.63 30.16
N PHE A 3 -82.95 3.33 29.09
CA PHE A 3 -81.88 4.17 28.55
C PHE A 3 -82.43 5.41 27.83
N LYS A 4 -81.59 6.42 27.62
CA LYS A 4 -81.53 7.14 26.33
C LYS A 4 -80.11 7.64 26.05
N THR A 5 -79.68 7.47 24.80
CA THR A 5 -78.33 7.80 24.30
C THR A 5 -78.34 9.09 23.50
N THR A 6 -77.25 9.88 23.63
CA THR A 6 -76.83 10.82 22.58
C THR A 6 -75.32 11.00 22.59
N ALA A 7 -74.69 10.85 21.43
CA ALA A 7 -73.35 11.36 21.15
C ALA A 7 -73.44 12.32 19.96
N PRO A 8 -72.51 13.28 19.81
CA PRO A 8 -71.73 13.25 18.58
C PRO A 8 -70.27 13.77 18.68
N ARG A 9 -69.34 12.85 18.37
CA ARG A 9 -68.36 12.96 17.27
C ARG A 9 -67.71 14.34 16.97
N ARG A 10 -66.38 14.39 17.15
CA ARG A 10 -65.33 15.02 16.30
C ARG A 10 -63.99 14.31 16.66
N LEU A 11 -63.19 13.75 15.74
CA LEU A 11 -62.26 14.41 14.79
C LEU A 11 -61.42 15.50 15.48
N THR A 12 -60.08 15.54 15.45
CA THR A 12 -59.01 14.74 14.79
C THR A 12 -57.72 14.93 15.66
N LEU A 13 -56.48 14.46 15.41
CA LEU A 13 -55.77 13.87 14.26
C LEU A 13 -54.59 12.99 14.75
N TRP A 14 -54.24 11.93 14.00
CA TRP A 14 -53.10 11.05 14.33
C TRP A 14 -51.76 11.73 13.96
N ARG A 15 -50.88 11.98 14.95
CA ARG A 15 -49.54 12.53 14.72
C ARG A 15 -48.45 11.51 15.09
N ILE A 16 -48.19 10.58 14.17
CA ILE A 16 -46.90 9.89 14.12
C ILE A 16 -45.87 10.93 13.64
N ALA A 17 -44.94 11.31 14.50
CA ALA A 17 -43.73 12.00 14.06
C ALA A 17 -42.77 10.96 13.49
N PRO A 18 -42.32 11.06 12.22
CA PRO A 18 -41.24 10.22 11.74
C PRO A 18 -39.95 10.64 12.45
N LEU A 19 -39.42 9.77 13.32
CA LEU A 19 -38.14 10.01 13.96
C LEU A 19 -37.05 9.85 12.89
N PHE A 20 -36.67 10.97 12.27
CA PHE A 20 -35.72 11.01 11.17
C PHE A 20 -34.30 10.73 11.71
N CYS A 21 -34.01 9.46 11.92
CA CYS A 21 -32.74 8.98 12.44
C CYS A 21 -31.66 9.17 11.37
N ALA A 22 -31.07 10.37 11.34
CA ALA A 22 -29.96 10.71 10.47
C ALA A 22 -28.72 9.90 10.86
N ALA A 23 -28.62 8.69 10.33
CA ALA A 23 -27.44 7.85 10.45
C ALA A 23 -26.25 8.58 9.83
N PHE A 24 -25.43 9.20 10.68
CA PHE A 24 -24.16 9.78 10.29
C PHE A 24 -23.23 8.62 9.87
N VAL A 25 -23.25 8.30 8.58
CA VAL A 25 -22.25 7.42 7.97
C VAL A 25 -20.93 8.19 8.02
N TYR A 26 -20.18 7.98 9.10
CA TYR A 26 -18.79 8.38 9.16
C TYR A 26 -18.08 7.78 7.93
N PRO A 27 -17.32 8.57 7.17
CA PRO A 27 -16.52 8.00 6.10
C PRO A 27 -15.51 7.05 6.73
N ILE A 28 -15.70 5.75 6.50
CA ILE A 28 -14.67 4.76 6.81
C ILE A 28 -13.44 5.20 6.02
N THR A 29 -12.36 5.53 6.71
CA THR A 29 -11.12 5.97 6.08
C THR A 29 -10.59 4.84 5.23
N ALA A 30 -10.81 4.94 3.91
CA ALA A 30 -10.39 3.93 2.96
C ALA A 30 -8.85 3.88 2.96
N VAL A 31 -8.30 2.85 3.59
CA VAL A 31 -6.88 2.52 3.47
C VAL A 31 -6.57 2.31 1.98
N ALA A 32 -5.60 3.07 1.48
CA ALA A 32 -5.35 3.17 0.04
C ALA A 32 -4.92 1.80 -0.53
N SER A 33 -5.45 1.44 -1.70
CA SER A 33 -5.07 0.21 -2.38
C SER A 33 -3.67 0.36 -2.98
N SER A 34 -2.71 -0.41 -2.47
CA SER A 34 -1.35 -0.46 -2.99
C SER A 34 -1.31 -1.23 -4.32
N HIS A 35 -1.66 -0.55 -5.41
CA HIS A 35 -1.68 -1.14 -6.75
C HIS A 35 -1.35 -0.11 -7.84
N SER A 36 -0.38 0.78 -7.61
CA SER A 36 0.05 1.88 -8.51
C SER A 36 -0.98 2.99 -8.80
N ASP A 37 -2.28 2.75 -8.58
CA ASP A 37 -3.39 3.68 -8.87
C ASP A 37 -3.92 4.49 -7.66
N ALA A 38 -3.29 4.36 -6.48
CA ALA A 38 -3.60 5.25 -5.36
C ALA A 38 -3.25 6.72 -5.73
N PRO A 39 -4.18 7.70 -5.62
CA PRO A 39 -3.95 9.05 -6.13
C PRO A 39 -2.70 9.77 -5.60
N LEU A 40 -2.26 9.42 -4.38
CA LEU A 40 -1.07 10.01 -3.76
C LEU A 40 0.23 9.39 -4.30
N ILE A 41 0.27 8.06 -4.51
CA ILE A 41 1.46 7.35 -5.05
C ILE A 41 1.69 7.62 -6.55
N LYS A 42 0.76 8.30 -7.22
CA LYS A 42 0.99 8.89 -8.55
C LYS A 42 1.95 10.09 -8.52
N GLN A 43 2.12 10.75 -7.37
CA GLN A 43 3.04 11.88 -7.21
C GLN A 43 4.43 11.45 -6.72
N ASP A 44 4.52 10.27 -6.10
CA ASP A 44 5.77 9.61 -5.72
C ASP A 44 5.87 8.23 -6.40
N PRO A 45 6.48 8.14 -7.59
CA PRO A 45 6.65 6.88 -8.28
C PRO A 45 7.75 5.98 -7.70
N GLN A 46 8.60 6.47 -6.78
CA GLN A 46 9.75 5.72 -6.23
C GLN A 46 9.39 5.00 -4.93
N ALA A 47 8.47 5.52 -4.11
CA ALA A 47 7.86 4.77 -3.01
C ALA A 47 6.84 3.69 -3.47
N ASN A 48 6.56 3.59 -4.78
CA ASN A 48 5.51 2.74 -5.32
C ASN A 48 5.90 1.25 -5.36
N LEU A 49 5.21 0.43 -4.56
CA LEU A 49 5.26 -1.04 -4.64
C LEU A 49 4.54 -1.52 -5.91
N THR A 50 5.14 -2.46 -6.65
CA THR A 50 4.52 -3.04 -7.85
C THR A 50 3.77 -4.33 -7.54
N ASP A 51 4.41 -5.24 -6.79
CA ASP A 51 3.96 -6.61 -6.54
C ASP A 51 4.41 -7.08 -5.16
N VAL A 52 3.68 -8.05 -4.59
CA VAL A 52 4.11 -8.80 -3.40
C VAL A 52 3.88 -10.29 -3.64
N TYR A 53 4.93 -11.09 -3.48
CA TYR A 53 4.87 -12.55 -3.62
C TYR A 53 5.20 -13.21 -2.28
N THR A 54 4.29 -14.07 -1.81
CA THR A 54 4.42 -14.73 -0.50
C THR A 54 4.18 -16.24 -0.65
N PHE A 55 5.14 -17.06 -0.25
CA PHE A 55 5.06 -18.52 -0.35
C PHE A 55 5.86 -19.23 0.73
N VAL A 56 5.37 -20.41 1.16
CA VAL A 56 6.12 -21.29 2.07
C VAL A 56 7.19 -22.04 1.28
N GLY A 57 8.43 -22.00 1.77
CA GLY A 57 9.55 -22.77 1.25
C GLY A 57 10.30 -23.49 2.37
N THR A 58 11.57 -23.80 2.14
CA THR A 58 12.50 -24.32 3.14
C THR A 58 13.72 -23.40 3.27
N ARG A 59 14.41 -23.45 4.41
CA ARG A 59 15.54 -22.57 4.71
C ARG A 59 16.76 -22.94 3.86
N TYR A 60 17.43 -21.94 3.27
CA TYR A 60 18.53 -22.16 2.30
C TYR A 60 19.65 -23.08 2.81
N ASN A 61 19.94 -23.04 4.11
CA ASN A 61 20.99 -23.83 4.77
C ASN A 61 20.45 -24.99 5.64
N ASP A 62 19.14 -25.20 5.67
CA ASP A 62 18.50 -26.32 6.37
C ASP A 62 17.15 -26.67 5.74
N PRO A 63 17.11 -27.64 4.79
CA PRO A 63 15.88 -28.06 4.13
C PRO A 63 14.81 -28.66 5.07
N SER A 64 15.14 -28.98 6.33
CA SER A 64 14.16 -29.49 7.30
C SER A 64 13.30 -28.38 7.94
N VAL A 65 13.75 -27.12 7.84
CA VAL A 65 13.05 -25.96 8.43
C VAL A 65 12.23 -25.26 7.35
N HIS A 66 10.90 -25.28 7.52
CA HIS A 66 10.00 -24.47 6.71
C HIS A 66 10.10 -22.98 7.07
N VAL A 67 10.00 -22.13 6.05
CA VAL A 67 10.04 -20.66 6.18
C VAL A 67 8.98 -20.01 5.31
N LEU A 68 8.44 -18.87 5.77
CA LEU A 68 7.65 -17.98 4.93
C LEU A 68 8.62 -17.08 4.15
N ASN A 69 8.62 -17.18 2.83
CA ASN A 69 9.30 -16.22 1.96
C ASN A 69 8.30 -15.11 1.63
N VAL A 70 8.72 -13.86 1.83
CA VAL A 70 7.98 -12.66 1.45
C VAL A 70 8.91 -11.82 0.58
N LEU A 71 8.50 -11.58 -0.66
CA LEU A 71 9.22 -10.77 -1.63
C LEU A 71 8.34 -9.57 -1.97
N VAL A 72 8.89 -8.37 -1.87
CA VAL A 72 8.21 -7.12 -2.23
C VAL A 72 8.96 -6.49 -3.39
N SER A 73 8.27 -6.29 -4.51
CA SER A 73 8.79 -5.60 -5.69
C SER A 73 8.48 -4.11 -5.59
N VAL A 74 9.49 -3.30 -5.88
CA VAL A 74 9.44 -1.83 -5.82
C VAL A 74 10.04 -1.29 -7.12
N ARG A 75 9.65 -0.10 -7.58
CA ARG A 75 10.56 0.66 -8.46
C ARG A 75 11.84 0.94 -7.67
N PRO A 76 13.01 0.47 -8.16
CA PRO A 76 13.68 1.21 -9.22
C PRO A 76 14.34 0.35 -10.32
N PHE A 77 14.00 -0.94 -10.44
CA PHE A 77 14.61 -1.87 -11.43
C PHE A 77 13.61 -2.47 -12.43
N SER A 78 12.59 -1.69 -12.82
CA SER A 78 11.86 -1.98 -14.07
C SER A 78 12.81 -1.84 -15.26
N ASP A 79 12.56 -2.62 -16.33
CA ASP A 79 13.27 -2.45 -17.61
C ASP A 79 13.12 -0.99 -18.09
N PRO A 80 14.22 -0.25 -18.35
CA PRO A 80 14.15 1.19 -18.55
C PRO A 80 13.62 1.56 -19.95
N GLY A 81 12.28 1.57 -20.07
CA GLY A 81 11.58 2.04 -21.27
C GLY A 81 11.84 3.50 -21.66
N ASP A 82 12.57 4.26 -20.83
CA ASP A 82 13.00 5.65 -21.05
C ASP A 82 14.54 5.78 -21.23
N GLY A 83 15.27 4.68 -21.49
CA GLY A 83 16.66 4.71 -21.97
C GLY A 83 17.64 3.84 -21.17
N VAL A 84 18.78 4.41 -20.78
CA VAL A 84 19.85 3.72 -20.02
C VAL A 84 19.87 4.09 -18.53
N ILE A 85 18.83 4.79 -18.06
CA ILE A 85 18.76 5.35 -16.71
C ILE A 85 17.90 4.43 -15.83
N TYR A 86 18.48 3.95 -14.74
CA TYR A 86 17.72 3.35 -13.63
C TYR A 86 17.30 4.44 -12.65
N GLU A 87 16.06 4.36 -12.15
CA GLU A 87 15.56 5.21 -11.07
C GLU A 87 16.32 4.95 -9.76
N ARG A 88 16.10 5.77 -8.73
CA ARG A 88 16.61 5.53 -7.37
C ARG A 88 15.51 4.92 -6.50
N PHE A 89 15.92 4.20 -5.45
CA PHE A 89 15.05 4.06 -4.29
C PHE A 89 14.87 5.46 -3.66
N ALA A 90 13.68 5.75 -3.15
CA ALA A 90 13.45 6.98 -2.41
C ALA A 90 14.24 6.95 -1.09
N ASP A 91 15.00 8.01 -0.82
CA ASP A 91 15.80 8.20 0.40
C ASP A 91 15.07 9.00 1.49
N ASP A 92 13.84 9.44 1.19
CA ASP A 92 12.88 10.07 2.11
C ASP A 92 11.66 9.16 2.44
N ALA A 93 11.66 7.91 1.97
CA ALA A 93 10.60 6.93 2.20
C ALA A 93 11.03 5.74 3.10
N ILE A 94 10.10 5.25 3.93
CA ILE A 94 10.24 4.01 4.69
C ILE A 94 9.40 2.93 4.02
N TYR A 95 10.04 1.83 3.62
CA TYR A 95 9.36 0.68 3.01
C TYR A 95 9.10 -0.39 4.07
N SER A 96 7.85 -0.48 4.56
CA SER A 96 7.49 -1.37 5.68
C SER A 96 6.72 -2.63 5.25
N ILE A 97 7.14 -3.80 5.73
CA ILE A 97 6.44 -5.09 5.58
C ILE A 97 5.76 -5.44 6.91
N HIS A 98 4.42 -5.41 6.94
CA HIS A 98 3.62 -5.77 8.11
C HIS A 98 3.05 -7.19 8.00
N ILE A 99 3.52 -8.09 8.85
CA ILE A 99 2.94 -9.43 9.04
C ILE A 99 1.93 -9.35 10.19
N THR A 100 0.65 -9.62 9.90
CA THR A 100 -0.44 -9.55 10.87
C THR A 100 -1.04 -10.93 11.15
N ASP A 101 -1.66 -11.06 12.33
CA ASP A 101 -2.53 -12.18 12.67
C ASP A 101 -3.81 -12.12 11.81
N PRO A 102 -4.15 -13.18 11.04
CA PRO A 102 -5.21 -13.12 10.04
C PRO A 102 -6.64 -13.16 10.62
N VAL A 103 -6.80 -13.38 11.93
CA VAL A 103 -8.10 -13.44 12.61
C VAL A 103 -8.41 -12.12 13.33
N THR A 104 -7.38 -11.49 13.88
CA THR A 104 -7.48 -10.28 14.72
C THR A 104 -6.96 -9.01 14.04
N GLY A 105 -6.22 -9.13 12.94
CA GLY A 105 -5.54 -8.02 12.25
C GLY A 105 -4.36 -7.43 13.03
N ARG A 106 -4.03 -7.98 14.21
CA ARG A 106 -2.95 -7.46 15.08
C ARG A 106 -1.59 -7.70 14.44
N LEU A 107 -0.73 -6.68 14.43
CA LEU A 107 0.66 -6.79 14.01
C LEU A 107 1.39 -7.88 14.82
N ALA A 108 2.01 -8.82 14.11
CA ALA A 108 2.81 -9.91 14.67
C ALA A 108 4.31 -9.66 14.45
N GLN A 109 4.68 -9.14 13.27
CA GLN A 109 6.06 -8.73 12.97
C GLN A 109 6.06 -7.59 11.93
N GLN A 110 7.04 -6.69 12.06
CA GLN A 110 7.30 -5.59 11.14
C GLN A 110 8.76 -5.66 10.69
N PHE A 111 9.00 -5.34 9.42
CA PHE A 111 10.35 -5.14 8.86
C PHE A 111 10.33 -3.81 8.11
N ASP A 112 11.23 -2.91 8.48
CA ASP A 112 11.35 -1.59 7.85
C ASP A 112 12.66 -1.51 7.06
N PHE A 113 12.59 -0.96 5.86
CA PHE A 113 13.73 -0.74 4.98
C PHE A 113 13.80 0.75 4.61
N GLU A 114 14.93 1.39 4.93
CA GLU A 114 15.26 2.77 4.59
C GLU A 114 16.49 2.74 3.68
N PHE A 115 16.51 3.58 2.64
CA PHE A 115 17.64 3.67 1.71
C PHE A 115 18.44 4.94 1.95
N SER A 116 19.77 4.82 2.02
CA SER A 116 20.66 5.97 2.18
C SER A 116 20.75 6.80 0.90
N SER A 117 20.70 8.12 1.03
CA SER A 117 20.94 9.04 -0.08
C SER A 117 22.25 8.77 -0.81
N ILE A 118 22.24 8.80 -2.15
CA ILE A 118 23.42 8.55 -2.98
C ILE A 118 24.26 9.83 -3.05
N THR A 119 25.22 9.94 -2.13
CA THR A 119 26.29 10.96 -2.16
C THR A 119 27.36 10.64 -3.19
N ASP A 120 27.71 9.36 -3.34
CA ASP A 120 28.85 8.89 -4.12
C ASP A 120 28.37 8.04 -5.32
N VAL A 121 28.40 8.64 -6.52
CA VAL A 121 28.16 7.95 -7.79
C VAL A 121 29.44 7.31 -8.32
N LYS A 122 29.35 6.12 -8.94
CA LYS A 122 30.53 5.38 -9.45
C LYS A 122 31.31 6.10 -10.55
N ASN A 123 30.69 7.09 -11.18
CA ASN A 123 31.33 7.97 -12.15
C ASN A 123 30.65 9.35 -12.08
N PRO A 124 31.35 10.44 -11.73
CA PRO A 124 30.78 11.80 -11.73
C PRO A 124 30.63 12.40 -13.14
N ASP A 125 31.31 11.84 -14.15
CA ASP A 125 31.28 12.32 -15.54
C ASP A 125 30.08 11.77 -16.34
N THR A 126 29.00 11.34 -15.65
CA THR A 126 27.77 10.83 -16.27
C THR A 126 26.53 11.18 -15.46
N ILE A 127 25.37 11.18 -16.12
CA ILE A 127 24.06 11.45 -15.49
C ILE A 127 23.45 10.22 -14.78
N LEU A 128 24.17 9.09 -14.75
CA LEU A 128 23.67 7.82 -14.24
C LEU A 128 23.79 7.72 -12.71
N SER A 129 22.69 7.39 -12.05
CA SER A 129 22.66 7.12 -10.60
C SER A 129 23.28 5.77 -10.22
N TYR A 130 23.21 4.80 -11.13
CA TYR A 130 23.76 3.45 -11.03
C TYR A 130 24.45 3.11 -12.35
N GLY A 131 25.54 2.34 -12.31
CA GLY A 131 26.39 2.11 -13.49
C GLY A 131 27.57 3.07 -13.58
N ARG A 132 28.51 2.74 -14.47
CA ARG A 132 29.74 3.53 -14.70
C ARG A 132 29.69 4.41 -15.96
N GLY A 133 28.66 4.25 -16.80
CA GLY A 133 28.54 4.96 -18.08
C GLY A 133 29.58 4.57 -19.14
N THR A 134 30.38 3.51 -18.92
CA THR A 134 31.51 3.10 -19.77
C THR A 134 31.11 2.30 -21.03
N GLY A 135 29.82 2.19 -21.32
CA GLY A 135 29.27 1.46 -22.47
C GLY A 135 27.77 1.76 -22.65
N VAL A 136 27.22 1.39 -23.81
CA VAL A 136 25.79 1.57 -24.12
C VAL A 136 25.03 0.29 -23.78
N GLY A 137 24.13 0.35 -22.81
CA GLY A 137 23.28 -0.77 -22.43
C GLY A 137 22.88 -0.77 -20.95
N PRO A 138 22.14 -1.81 -20.51
CA PRO A 138 21.82 -2.04 -19.11
C PRO A 138 23.06 -2.44 -18.28
N ILE A 139 22.89 -2.55 -16.97
CA ILE A 139 23.88 -3.17 -16.08
C ILE A 139 24.03 -4.66 -16.44
N VAL A 140 25.25 -5.11 -16.75
CA VAL A 140 25.51 -6.48 -17.24
C VAL A 140 26.23 -7.36 -16.20
N THR A 141 27.10 -6.78 -15.37
CA THR A 141 27.96 -7.52 -14.44
C THR A 141 27.72 -7.11 -12.98
N ILE A 142 27.92 -8.05 -12.05
CA ILE A 142 28.02 -7.73 -10.62
C ILE A 142 29.21 -6.78 -10.42
N GLY A 143 28.96 -5.62 -9.79
CA GLY A 143 29.92 -4.53 -9.64
C GLY A 143 29.77 -3.37 -10.64
N ASP A 144 29.00 -3.55 -11.73
CA ASP A 144 28.57 -2.44 -12.59
C ASP A 144 27.44 -1.64 -11.90
N ALA A 145 26.48 -2.33 -11.29
CA ALA A 145 25.61 -1.76 -10.23
C ALA A 145 26.45 -1.32 -9.02
N GLN A 146 25.85 -0.51 -8.12
CA GLN A 146 26.43 -0.11 -6.82
C GLN A 146 27.00 -1.32 -6.06
#